data_AF-A0A7J3ZBH4-F1
#
_entry.id   AF-A0A7J3ZBH4-F1
#
_cell.length_a   1.000
_cell.length_b   1.000
_cell.length_c   1.000
_cell.angle_alpha   90.00
_cell.angle_beta   90.00
_cell.angle_gamma   90.00
#
_symmetry.space_group_name_H-M   'P 1'
#
loop_
_entity.id
_entity.type
_entity.pdbx_description
1 polymer ?
#
loop_
_entity_poly.entity_id
_entity_poly.type
_entity_poly.pdbx_seq_one_letter_code
_entity_poly.pdbx_strand_id
1 'polypeptide(L)'
;MRRLNPLVSLGVDVFLGEGIWRAYRGKRISIMCNSASITSNYTYTVDEMLFRELKIQGIIVPEHGFWGYFQAGEEVQHYYDRHLGSWVYNLYKASREEVKRALEESEVLIIDIQDLGLRFYTYISAVLDLLHLASRLGGKEILILDRPNPLGGISVEGPIAREDMISIVSPYKIPNKIWGNHRRNCKAL
;
A
#
# COMPACT_ATOMS: atom_id res chain seq x y z
N MET A 1 22.93 -20.92 4.79
CA MET A 1 21.68 -20.52 5.48
C MET A 1 20.55 -21.43 5.00
N ARG A 2 19.82 -22.11 5.89
CA ARG A 2 18.59 -22.83 5.51
C ARG A 2 17.57 -21.79 5.06
N ARG A 3 17.15 -21.83 3.78
CA ARG A 3 15.91 -21.14 3.37
C ARG A 3 14.78 -21.74 4.20
N LEU A 4 14.22 -20.94 5.10
CA LEU A 4 12.94 -21.28 5.70
C LEU A 4 11.91 -21.26 4.56
N ASN A 5 11.15 -22.34 4.38
CA ASN A 5 10.00 -22.29 3.48
C ASN A 5 8.99 -21.33 4.14
N PRO A 6 8.67 -20.19 3.53
CA PRO A 6 7.70 -19.28 4.11
C PRO A 6 6.34 -19.97 4.18
N LEU A 7 5.66 -19.83 5.32
CA LEU A 7 4.33 -20.42 5.54
C LEU A 7 3.22 -19.71 4.75
N VAL A 8 3.52 -18.54 4.20
CA VAL A 8 2.60 -17.68 3.46
C VAL A 8 3.34 -17.07 2.28
N SER A 9 2.68 -16.98 1.13
CA SER A 9 3.16 -16.21 -0.04
C SER A 9 2.63 -14.79 0.05
N LEU A 10 3.49 -13.79 -0.11
CA LEU A 10 3.06 -12.39 -0.16
C LEU A 10 2.32 -12.12 -1.48
N GLY A 11 1.42 -11.13 -1.50
CA GLY A 11 0.73 -10.74 -2.73
C GLY A 11 1.69 -10.41 -3.87
N VAL A 12 2.83 -9.76 -3.57
CA VAL A 12 3.89 -9.52 -4.56
C VAL A 12 4.54 -10.83 -5.06
N ASP A 13 4.78 -11.80 -4.19
CA ASP A 13 5.38 -13.08 -4.62
C ASP A 13 4.43 -13.86 -5.53
N VAL A 14 3.12 -13.84 -5.25
CA VAL A 14 2.08 -14.42 -6.13
C VAL A 14 2.01 -13.67 -7.46
N PHE A 15 1.94 -12.34 -7.40
CA PHE A 15 1.90 -11.47 -8.59
C PHE A 15 3.06 -11.74 -9.55
N LEU A 16 4.26 -11.92 -9.01
CA LEU A 16 5.47 -12.20 -9.77
C LEU A 16 5.56 -13.67 -10.21
N GLY A 17 5.33 -14.61 -9.29
CA GLY A 17 5.52 -16.04 -9.47
C GLY A 17 4.50 -16.68 -10.42
N GLU A 18 3.24 -16.27 -10.33
CA GLU A 18 2.17 -16.75 -11.23
C GLU A 18 2.15 -16.00 -12.57
N GLY A 19 2.94 -14.92 -12.69
CA GLY A 19 3.03 -14.19 -13.95
C GLY A 19 1.90 -13.20 -14.21
N ILE A 20 1.08 -12.90 -13.19
CA ILE A 20 -0.03 -11.94 -13.25
C ILE A 20 0.45 -10.57 -13.77
N TRP A 21 1.66 -10.17 -13.39
CA TRP A 21 2.33 -8.95 -13.85
C TRP A 21 2.36 -8.76 -15.37
N ARG A 22 2.30 -9.84 -16.17
CA ARG A 22 2.31 -9.76 -17.64
C ARG A 22 1.09 -9.03 -18.18
N ALA A 23 -0.07 -9.11 -17.51
CA ALA A 23 -1.28 -8.40 -17.88
C ALA A 23 -1.18 -6.87 -17.69
N TYR A 24 -0.14 -6.41 -16.97
CA TYR A 24 0.12 -5.01 -16.67
C TYR A 24 1.22 -4.41 -17.54
N ARG A 25 1.83 -5.19 -18.44
CA ARG A 25 2.79 -4.67 -19.41
C ARG A 25 2.14 -3.62 -20.31
N GLY A 26 2.84 -2.50 -20.49
CA GLY A 26 2.37 -1.39 -21.30
C GLY A 26 1.37 -0.46 -20.59
N LYS A 27 0.73 -0.90 -19.51
CA LYS A 27 -0.15 -0.06 -18.68
C LYS A 27 0.68 0.93 -17.86
N ARG A 28 0.15 2.13 -17.64
CA ARG A 28 0.74 3.14 -16.75
C ARG A 28 0.32 2.85 -15.30
N ILE A 29 1.28 2.67 -14.41
CA ILE A 29 1.03 2.19 -13.05
C ILE A 29 1.43 3.26 -12.04
N SER A 30 0.52 3.62 -11.14
CA SER A 30 0.88 4.23 -9.86
C SER A 30 0.95 3.13 -8.81
N ILE A 31 1.95 3.18 -7.93
CA ILE A 31 2.10 2.20 -6.84
C ILE A 31 2.19 2.89 -5.50
N MET A 32 1.34 2.52 -4.54
CA MET A 32 1.51 2.88 -3.14
C MET A 32 2.38 1.85 -2.44
N CYS A 33 3.55 2.26 -1.97
CA CYS A 33 4.51 1.37 -1.30
C CYS A 33 5.48 2.14 -0.40
N ASN A 34 6.30 1.41 0.35
CA ASN A 34 7.38 1.93 1.19
C ASN A 34 8.54 0.92 1.27
N SER A 35 9.54 1.18 2.11
CA SER A 35 10.69 0.29 2.30
C SER A 35 10.36 -1.11 2.83
N ALA A 36 9.18 -1.33 3.41
CA ALA A 36 8.71 -2.66 3.81
C ALA A 36 8.08 -3.45 2.65
N SER A 37 7.95 -2.81 1.48
CA SER A 37 7.35 -3.40 0.28
C SER A 37 8.40 -4.21 -0.48
N ILE A 38 8.75 -5.35 0.12
CA ILE A 38 9.76 -6.29 -0.37
C ILE A 38 9.14 -7.66 -0.65
N THR A 39 9.79 -8.41 -1.53
CA THR A 39 9.50 -9.82 -1.83
C THR A 39 10.09 -10.75 -0.77
N SER A 40 9.73 -12.03 -0.84
CA SER A 40 10.35 -13.11 -0.06
C SER A 40 11.87 -13.25 -0.25
N ASN A 41 12.43 -12.68 -1.32
CA ASN A 41 13.88 -12.65 -1.59
C ASN A 41 14.56 -11.35 -1.17
N TYR A 42 13.88 -10.47 -0.41
CA TYR A 42 14.40 -9.18 0.04
C TYR A 42 14.70 -8.19 -1.09
N THR A 43 14.01 -8.32 -2.22
CA THR A 43 14.03 -7.32 -3.30
C THR A 43 12.84 -6.38 -3.16
N TYR A 44 13.00 -5.09 -3.40
CA TYR A 44 11.86 -4.16 -3.42
C TYR A 44 10.89 -4.51 -4.54
N THR A 45 9.59 -4.38 -4.26
CA THR A 45 8.53 -4.59 -5.26
C THR A 45 8.72 -3.71 -6.48
N VAL A 46 9.11 -2.44 -6.27
CA VAL A 46 9.41 -1.49 -7.34
C VAL A 46 10.55 -2.00 -8.23
N ASP A 47 11.64 -2.51 -7.66
CA ASP A 47 12.77 -3.04 -8.43
C ASP A 47 12.36 -4.24 -9.29
N GLU A 48 11.57 -5.17 -8.73
CA GLU A 48 11.07 -6.33 -9.48
C GLU A 48 10.13 -5.91 -10.63
N MET A 49 9.34 -4.85 -10.43
CA MET A 49 8.48 -4.28 -11.47
C MET A 49 9.29 -3.60 -12.58
N LEU A 50 10.30 -2.80 -12.22
CA LEU A 50 11.21 -2.13 -13.15
C LEU A 50 12.01 -3.14 -13.97
N PHE A 51 12.56 -4.17 -13.31
CA PHE A 51 13.26 -5.28 -13.97
C PHE A 51 12.40 -5.99 -15.03
N ARG A 52 11.07 -6.00 -14.85
CA ARG A 52 10.09 -6.59 -15.77
C ARG A 52 9.55 -5.63 -16.83
N GLU A 53 10.09 -4.42 -16.88
CA GLU A 53 9.72 -3.33 -17.79
C GLU A 53 8.27 -2.84 -17.59
N LEU A 54 7.77 -2.90 -16.35
CA LEU A 54 6.50 -2.26 -16.00
C LEU A 54 6.69 -0.74 -15.90
N LYS A 55 5.71 0.02 -16.41
CA LYS A 55 5.78 1.49 -16.48
C LYS A 55 5.25 2.12 -15.20
N ILE A 56 6.15 2.46 -14.29
CA ILE A 56 5.81 3.13 -13.03
C ILE A 56 5.74 4.64 -13.27
N GLN A 57 4.53 5.18 -13.34
CA GLN A 57 4.26 6.62 -13.51
C GLN A 57 4.56 7.42 -12.25
N GLY A 58 4.33 6.81 -11.08
CA GLY A 58 4.57 7.47 -9.80
C GLY A 58 4.47 6.52 -8.63
N ILE A 59 5.29 6.78 -7.62
CA ILE A 59 5.33 6.04 -6.37
C ILE A 59 4.66 6.89 -5.30
N ILE A 60 3.60 6.39 -4.70
CA ILE A 60 2.84 7.10 -3.66
C ILE A 60 3.26 6.55 -2.30
N VAL A 61 3.63 7.44 -1.39
CA VAL A 61 4.11 7.07 -0.04
C VAL A 61 3.23 7.73 1.02
N PRO A 62 3.02 7.10 2.18
CA PRO A 62 2.23 7.66 3.28
C PRO A 62 2.97 8.82 3.97
N GLU A 63 3.68 8.61 5.08
CA GLU A 63 4.26 9.69 5.92
C GLU A 63 5.80 9.78 5.86
N HIS A 64 6.52 8.65 5.75
CA HIS A 64 7.98 8.59 5.96
C HIS A 64 8.85 8.56 4.68
N GLY A 65 8.27 8.93 3.54
CA GLY A 65 8.92 8.70 2.25
C GLY A 65 9.03 7.20 1.91
N PHE A 66 9.71 6.88 0.80
CA PHE A 66 9.91 5.48 0.41
C PHE A 66 10.95 4.80 1.32
N TRP A 67 12.08 5.45 1.56
CA TRP A 67 13.20 4.86 2.30
C TRP A 67 13.07 4.90 3.83
N GLY A 68 12.10 5.64 4.36
CA GLY A 68 11.92 5.80 5.81
C GLY A 68 12.93 6.74 6.46
N TYR A 69 13.59 7.63 5.70
CA TYR A 69 14.58 8.57 6.22
C TYR A 69 13.98 9.76 6.99
N PHE A 70 12.68 10.00 6.83
CA PHE A 70 12.00 11.16 7.41
C PHE A 70 11.26 10.81 8.69
N GLN A 71 11.33 11.68 9.70
CA GLN A 71 10.71 11.43 10.99
C GLN A 71 9.18 11.58 10.92
N ALA A 72 8.48 10.98 11.89
CA ALA A 72 7.03 11.16 12.03
C ALA A 72 6.69 12.64 12.27
N GLY A 73 5.67 13.13 11.57
CA GLY A 73 5.21 14.51 11.66
C GLY A 73 5.92 15.51 10.74
N GLU A 74 7.06 15.15 10.15
CA GLU A 74 7.78 16.00 9.17
C GLU A 74 6.98 16.16 7.87
N GLU A 75 7.03 17.36 7.29
CA GLU A 75 6.48 17.61 5.96
C GLU A 75 7.52 17.22 4.90
N VAL A 76 7.29 16.07 4.26
CA VAL A 76 8.14 15.58 3.19
C VAL A 76 7.49 15.93 1.86
N GLN A 77 8.16 16.81 1.11
CA GLN A 77 7.72 17.20 -0.24
C GLN A 77 7.86 16.05 -1.23
N HIS A 78 7.18 16.15 -2.37
CA HIS A 78 7.39 15.23 -3.49
C HIS A 78 8.85 15.33 -3.99
N TYR A 79 9.45 14.21 -4.37
CA TYR A 79 10.85 14.18 -4.80
C TYR A 79 11.07 13.13 -5.89
N TYR A 80 12.05 13.37 -6.78
CA TYR A 80 12.46 12.36 -7.74
C TYR A 80 13.52 11.45 -7.11
N ASP A 81 13.23 10.15 -7.06
CA ASP A 81 14.19 9.18 -6.55
C ASP A 81 15.01 8.58 -7.70
N ARG A 82 16.34 8.76 -7.64
CA ARG A 82 17.24 8.30 -8.70
C ARG A 82 17.38 6.78 -8.76
N HIS A 83 17.25 6.09 -7.62
CA HIS A 83 17.33 4.64 -7.57
C HIS A 83 16.05 4.01 -8.14
N LEU A 84 14.89 4.54 -7.74
CA LEU A 84 13.59 4.08 -8.21
C LEU A 84 13.26 4.57 -9.63
N GLY A 85 14.00 5.55 -10.15
CA GLY A 85 13.80 6.12 -11.49
C GLY A 85 12.42 6.74 -11.69
N SER A 86 11.77 7.20 -10.63
CA SER A 86 10.40 7.70 -10.65
C SER A 86 10.18 8.79 -9.60
N TRP A 87 9.13 9.58 -9.80
CA TRP A 87 8.68 10.55 -8.80
C TRP A 87 8.02 9.83 -7.62
N VAL A 88 8.44 10.22 -6.42
CA VAL A 88 7.86 9.82 -5.15
C VAL A 88 6.93 10.92 -4.66
N TYR A 89 5.65 10.61 -4.57
CA TYR A 89 4.61 11.51 -4.14
C TYR A 89 4.17 11.21 -2.71
N ASN A 90 4.39 12.13 -1.79
CA ASN A 90 3.92 12.00 -0.43
C ASN A 90 2.42 12.30 -0.32
N LEU A 91 1.66 11.46 0.39
CA LEU A 91 0.22 11.65 0.59
C LEU A 91 -0.09 12.44 1.88
N TYR A 92 0.86 12.47 2.82
CA TYR A 92 0.71 13.11 4.12
C TYR A 92 1.24 14.55 4.08
N LYS A 93 0.36 15.51 4.40
CA LYS A 93 0.62 16.97 4.47
C LYS A 93 1.21 17.63 3.21
N ALA A 94 1.52 16.88 2.16
CA ALA A 94 1.97 17.40 0.88
C ALA A 94 0.79 17.74 -0.05
N SER A 95 1.12 18.37 -1.18
CA SER A 95 0.17 18.79 -2.21
C SER A 95 -0.62 17.60 -2.76
N ARG A 96 -1.96 17.64 -2.67
CA ARG A 96 -2.81 16.57 -3.20
C ARG A 96 -2.93 16.64 -4.72
N GLU A 97 -2.62 17.78 -5.32
CA GLU A 97 -2.71 18.05 -6.75
C GLU A 97 -1.72 17.18 -7.55
N GLU A 98 -0.52 16.95 -7.01
CA GLU A 98 0.50 16.13 -7.68
C GLU A 98 0.19 14.64 -7.57
N VAL A 99 -0.32 14.19 -6.42
CA VAL A 99 -0.86 12.82 -6.26
C VAL A 99 -2.02 12.58 -7.23
N LYS A 100 -2.96 13.53 -7.34
CA LYS A 100 -4.06 13.47 -8.30
C LYS A 100 -3.56 13.33 -9.73
N ARG A 101 -2.60 14.16 -10.14
CA ARG A 101 -2.01 14.10 -11.48
C ARG A 101 -1.36 12.74 -11.75
N ALA A 102 -0.59 12.23 -10.80
CA ALA A 102 0.03 10.91 -10.92
C ALA A 102 -1.03 9.80 -11.08
N LEU A 103 -2.14 9.88 -10.34
CA LEU A 103 -3.26 8.95 -10.49
C LEU A 103 -4.03 9.14 -11.81
N GLU A 104 -4.24 10.37 -12.26
CA GLU A 104 -4.91 10.67 -13.54
C GLU A 104 -4.14 10.08 -14.71
N GLU A 105 -2.81 10.20 -14.67
CA GLU A 105 -1.90 9.67 -15.69
C GLU A 105 -1.75 8.15 -15.66
N SER A 106 -2.12 7.46 -14.57
CA SER A 106 -2.08 6.00 -14.47
C SER A 106 -3.40 5.32 -14.86
N GLU A 107 -3.32 4.07 -15.28
CA GLU A 107 -4.47 3.20 -15.57
C GLU A 107 -4.72 2.24 -14.42
N VAL A 108 -3.65 1.91 -13.68
CA VAL A 108 -3.67 0.96 -12.58
C VAL A 108 -3.07 1.59 -11.34
N LEU A 109 -3.79 1.49 -10.23
CA LEU A 109 -3.27 1.76 -8.91
C LEU A 109 -2.95 0.43 -8.22
N ILE A 110 -1.67 0.18 -7.96
CA ILE A 110 -1.22 -0.95 -7.17
C ILE A 110 -1.00 -0.49 -5.72
N ILE A 111 -1.47 -1.26 -4.74
CA ILE A 111 -1.20 -1.01 -3.32
C ILE A 111 -0.42 -2.21 -2.79
N ASP A 112 0.82 -1.96 -2.37
CA ASP A 112 1.68 -2.94 -1.72
C ASP A 112 2.28 -2.30 -0.48
N ILE A 113 1.64 -2.45 0.67
CA ILE A 113 2.09 -1.81 1.91
C ILE A 113 1.88 -2.73 3.10
N GLN A 114 2.90 -2.82 3.96
CA GLN A 114 2.82 -3.61 5.18
C GLN A 114 2.20 -2.77 6.30
N ASP A 115 0.98 -3.12 6.72
CA ASP A 115 0.30 -2.55 7.89
C ASP A 115 0.58 -3.38 9.17
N LEU A 116 0.22 -2.83 10.34
CA LEU A 116 0.39 -3.50 11.63
C LEU A 116 -0.89 -4.09 12.22
N GLY A 117 -2.05 -3.95 11.55
CA GLY A 117 -3.32 -4.44 12.06
C GLY A 117 -3.87 -3.61 13.23
N LEU A 118 -3.47 -2.34 13.32
CA LEU A 118 -3.88 -1.42 14.37
C LEU A 118 -4.56 -0.20 13.77
N ARG A 119 -5.74 0.16 14.29
CA ARG A 119 -6.54 1.29 13.78
C ARG A 119 -5.80 2.63 13.79
N PHE A 120 -4.92 2.82 14.77
CA PHE A 120 -4.13 4.04 14.93
C PHE A 120 -2.81 4.03 14.16
N TYR A 121 -2.51 2.94 13.45
CA TYR A 121 -1.43 2.91 12.48
C TYR A 121 -1.95 3.50 11.16
N THR A 122 -1.39 4.63 10.74
CA THR A 122 -2.02 5.54 9.77
C THR A 122 -1.97 5.05 8.32
N TYR A 123 -1.36 3.90 8.03
CA TYR A 123 -1.26 3.37 6.66
C TYR A 123 -2.62 2.96 6.10
N ILE A 124 -3.49 2.34 6.90
CA ILE A 124 -4.85 2.06 6.46
C ILE A 124 -5.63 3.34 6.13
N SER A 125 -5.41 4.43 6.87
CA SER A 125 -6.00 5.74 6.59
C SER A 125 -5.48 6.31 5.27
N ALA A 126 -4.17 6.19 5.02
CA ALA A 126 -3.55 6.62 3.78
C ALA A 126 -4.06 5.83 2.57
N VAL A 127 -4.23 4.50 2.71
CA VAL A 127 -4.85 3.64 1.69
C VAL A 127 -6.29 4.07 1.42
N LEU A 128 -7.11 4.28 2.46
CA LEU A 128 -8.49 4.73 2.30
C LEU A 128 -8.60 6.09 1.59
N ASP A 129 -7.76 7.05 1.98
CA ASP A 129 -7.68 8.36 1.34
C ASP A 129 -7.33 8.22 -0.15
N LEU A 130 -6.38 7.34 -0.48
CA LEU A 130 -5.97 7.11 -1.86
C LEU A 130 -7.05 6.42 -2.69
N LEU A 131 -7.76 5.43 -2.11
CA LEU A 131 -8.90 4.77 -2.75
C LEU A 131 -10.06 5.73 -3.01
N HIS A 132 -10.38 6.60 -2.05
CA HIS A 132 -11.38 7.65 -2.25
C HIS A 132 -10.97 8.60 -3.38
N LEU A 133 -9.69 8.95 -3.48
CA LEU A 133 -9.18 9.80 -4.54
C LEU A 133 -9.27 9.10 -5.90
N ALA A 134 -8.81 7.86 -6.01
CA ALA A 134 -8.90 7.06 -7.23
C ALA A 134 -10.36 6.87 -7.69
N SER A 135 -11.28 6.62 -6.75
CA SER A 135 -12.71 6.47 -7.05
C SER A 135 -13.34 7.74 -7.63
N ARG A 136 -12.90 8.93 -7.19
CA ARG A 136 -13.40 10.21 -7.73
C ARG A 136 -12.90 10.48 -9.14
N LEU A 137 -11.70 10.03 -9.47
CA LEU A 137 -11.13 10.15 -10.82
C LEU A 137 -11.76 9.15 -11.79
N GLY A 138 -12.13 7.97 -11.30
CA GLY A 138 -12.75 6.91 -12.10
C GLY A 138 -11.77 6.22 -13.07
N GLY A 139 -12.20 5.09 -13.63
CA GLY A 139 -11.48 4.38 -14.69
C GLY A 139 -10.15 3.73 -14.27
N LYS A 140 -9.86 3.63 -12.96
CA LYS A 140 -8.66 2.99 -12.44
C LYS A 140 -8.93 1.53 -12.10
N GLU A 141 -8.10 0.63 -12.58
CA GLU A 141 -8.00 -0.72 -12.05
C GLU A 141 -7.23 -0.65 -10.72
N ILE A 142 -7.76 -1.27 -9.67
CA ILE A 142 -7.12 -1.28 -8.34
C ILE A 142 -6.66 -2.70 -8.05
N LEU A 143 -5.36 -2.86 -7.80
CA LEU A 143 -4.75 -4.13 -7.43
C LEU A 143 -4.11 -4.00 -6.05
N ILE A 144 -4.55 -4.81 -5.10
CA ILE A 144 -3.95 -4.88 -3.77
C ILE A 144 -3.06 -6.11 -3.71
N LEU A 145 -1.75 -5.90 -3.53
CA LEU A 145 -0.79 -6.96 -3.25
C LEU A 145 -0.83 -7.22 -1.75
N ASP A 146 -1.75 -8.11 -1.35
CA ASP A 146 -2.09 -8.31 0.06
C ASP A 146 -0.88 -8.79 0.89
N ARG A 147 -0.85 -8.38 2.15
CA ARG A 147 0.22 -8.69 3.10
C ARG A 147 -0.33 -9.23 4.42
N PRO A 148 0.36 -10.18 5.08
CA PRO A 148 -0.09 -10.71 6.35
C PRO A 148 -0.23 -9.61 7.41
N ASN A 149 -1.30 -9.67 8.21
CA ASN A 149 -1.40 -8.89 9.44
C ASN A 149 -0.43 -9.49 10.48
N PRO A 150 0.59 -8.74 10.94
CA PRO A 150 1.60 -9.26 11.86
C PRO A 150 1.04 -9.61 13.24
N LEU A 151 -0.13 -9.06 13.61
CA LEU A 151 -0.83 -9.41 14.85
C LEU A 151 -1.77 -10.62 14.68
N GLY A 152 -1.77 -11.24 13.50
CA GLY A 152 -2.66 -12.34 13.12
C GLY A 152 -4.07 -11.89 12.76
N GLY A 153 -4.89 -12.83 12.30
CA GLY A 153 -6.28 -12.60 11.89
C GLY A 153 -7.33 -13.23 12.81
N ILE A 154 -6.97 -13.57 14.05
CA ILE A 154 -7.83 -14.35 14.96
C ILE A 154 -8.60 -13.48 15.94
N SER A 155 -7.95 -12.50 16.56
CA SER A 155 -8.47 -11.73 17.69
C SER A 155 -8.79 -10.29 17.34
N VAL A 156 -10.01 -9.85 17.66
CA VAL A 156 -10.44 -8.45 17.62
C VAL A 156 -10.40 -7.86 19.02
N GLU A 157 -9.77 -6.69 19.19
CA GLU A 157 -9.59 -6.08 20.52
C GLU A 157 -9.81 -4.55 20.49
N GLY A 158 -10.26 -4.03 21.64
CA GLY A 158 -10.46 -2.60 21.88
C GLY A 158 -11.83 -2.05 21.43
N PRO A 159 -12.18 -0.83 21.86
CA PRO A 159 -13.46 -0.23 21.57
C PRO A 159 -13.58 0.14 20.09
N ILE A 160 -14.80 0.03 19.55
CA ILE A 160 -15.14 0.61 18.25
C ILE A 160 -15.05 2.15 18.36
N ALA A 161 -14.51 2.79 17.33
CA ALA A 161 -14.41 4.24 17.29
C ALA A 161 -15.81 4.88 17.36
N ARG A 162 -15.96 5.90 18.21
CA ARG A 162 -17.15 6.74 18.24
C ARG A 162 -17.15 7.69 17.04
N GLU A 163 -18.33 8.16 16.64
CA GLU A 163 -18.48 9.12 15.53
C GLU A 163 -17.65 10.39 15.74
N ASP A 164 -17.64 10.91 16.97
CA ASP A 164 -16.90 12.13 17.35
C ASP A 164 -15.38 11.94 17.42
N MET A 165 -14.89 10.73 17.17
CA MET A 165 -13.47 10.36 17.25
C MET A 165 -12.90 9.93 15.88
N ILE A 166 -13.67 10.04 14.80
CA ILE A 166 -13.20 9.73 13.45
C ILE A 166 -12.14 10.75 13.03
N SER A 167 -10.96 10.25 12.66
CA SER A 167 -9.77 11.06 12.34
C SER A 167 -8.74 10.24 11.56
N ILE A 168 -7.59 10.82 11.19
CA ILE A 168 -6.52 10.09 10.48
C ILE A 168 -5.95 8.91 11.29
N VAL A 169 -6.01 8.94 12.63
CA VAL A 169 -5.62 7.82 13.51
C VAL A 169 -6.80 6.93 13.90
N SER A 170 -7.98 7.18 13.34
CA SER A 170 -9.19 6.42 13.56
C SER A 170 -10.16 6.60 12.39
N PRO A 171 -9.80 6.11 11.18
CA PRO A 171 -10.46 6.51 9.94
C PRO A 171 -11.87 5.94 9.79
N TYR A 172 -12.19 4.87 10.51
CA TYR A 172 -13.46 4.16 10.44
C TYR A 172 -13.90 3.61 11.80
N LYS A 173 -15.18 3.25 11.90
CA LYS A 173 -15.78 2.54 13.04
C LYS A 173 -15.34 1.07 13.12
N ILE A 174 -14.04 0.87 13.34
CA ILE A 174 -13.41 -0.43 13.55
C ILE A 174 -12.78 -0.49 14.95
N PRO A 175 -12.54 -1.67 15.53
CA PRO A 175 -11.82 -1.83 16.82
C PRO A 175 -10.35 -1.39 16.74
N ASN A 176 -9.63 -1.34 17.87
CA ASN A 176 -8.22 -0.96 17.88
C ASN A 176 -7.33 -1.98 17.18
N LYS A 177 -7.54 -3.26 17.48
CA LYS A 177 -6.92 -4.38 16.75
C LYS A 177 -7.92 -4.87 15.73
N ILE A 178 -7.59 -4.61 14.48
CA ILE A 178 -8.43 -4.90 13.33
C ILE A 178 -8.05 -6.29 12.84
N TRP A 179 -9.06 -7.11 12.53
CA TRP A 179 -9.00 -8.53 12.14
C TRP A 179 -9.13 -9.56 13.25
N GLY A 180 -10.29 -10.21 13.26
CA GLY A 180 -10.49 -11.49 13.90
C GLY A 180 -11.44 -12.33 13.08
N ASN A 181 -11.37 -13.65 13.28
CA ASN A 181 -12.15 -14.61 12.54
C ASN A 181 -13.60 -14.51 13.00
N HIS A 182 -14.38 -13.58 12.44
CA HIS A 182 -15.82 -13.75 12.40
C HIS A 182 -16.05 -14.93 11.47
N ARG A 183 -16.24 -16.12 12.03
CA ARG A 183 -16.86 -17.26 11.34
C ARG A 183 -18.25 -16.82 10.84
N ARG A 184 -18.28 -16.11 9.72
CA ARG A 184 -19.43 -15.89 8.84
C ARG A 184 -18.87 -15.76 7.43
N ASN A 185 -18.61 -16.93 6.81
CA ASN A 185 -18.70 -17.17 5.36
C ASN A 185 -18.31 -16.03 4.40
N CYS A 186 -17.10 -15.48 4.50
CA CYS A 186 -16.54 -14.72 3.38
C CYS A 186 -15.32 -15.45 2.84
N LYS A 187 -15.51 -16.14 1.71
CA LYS A 187 -14.41 -16.52 0.83
C LYS A 187 -14.00 -15.24 0.10
N ALA A 188 -12.79 -14.76 0.35
CA ALA A 188 -12.15 -13.82 -0.56
C ALA A 188 -11.71 -14.63 -1.80
N LEU A 189 -12.24 -14.25 -2.96
CA LEU A 189 -11.75 -14.64 -4.28
C LEU A 189 -10.67 -13.65 -4.71
#